data_AF-R5IW51-F1
#
_entry.id   AF-R5IW51-F1
#
_cell.length_a   1.000
_cell.length_b   1.000
_cell.length_c   1.000
_cell.angle_alpha   90.00
_cell.angle_beta   90.00
_cell.angle_gamma   90.00
#
_symmetry.space_group_name_H-M   'P 1'
#
loop_
_entity.id
_entity.type
_entity.pdbx_description
1 polymer ?
#
loop_
_entity_poly.entity_id
_entity_poly.type
_entity_poly.pdbx_seq_one_letter_code
_entity_poly.pdbx_strand_id
1 'polypeptide(L)' 'MKKLKGGVSLVILGNILYLVYIFFGYSESSFGEFTSGLLLGLSVGISLIGIIMLIIYVSKEK' A
#
# COMPACT_ATOMS: atom_id res chain seq x y z
N MET A 1 -15.91 -11.19 8.63
CA MET A 1 -14.54 -11.71 8.89
C MET A 1 -13.60 -11.81 7.66
N LYS A 2 -13.95 -12.50 6.56
CA LYS A 2 -13.03 -12.64 5.39
C LYS A 2 -12.63 -11.30 4.74
N LYS A 3 -13.57 -10.35 4.66
CA LYS A 3 -13.34 -9.01 4.08
C LYS A 3 -12.47 -8.11 4.97
N LEU A 4 -12.60 -8.25 6.30
CA LEU A 4 -11.78 -7.58 7.31
C LEU A 4 -10.31 -8.02 7.19
N LYS A 5 -10.07 -9.34 7.05
CA LYS A 5 -8.73 -9.89 6.76
C LYS A 5 -8.14 -9.34 5.47
N GLY A 6 -8.97 -9.15 4.43
CA GLY A 6 -8.54 -8.55 3.16
C GLY A 6 -8.08 -7.09 3.30
N GLY A 7 -8.85 -6.25 4.02
CA GLY A 7 -8.50 -4.85 4.25
C GLY A 7 -7.21 -4.70 5.07
N VAL A 8 -7.06 -5.48 6.15
CA VAL A 8 -5.83 -5.48 6.97
C VAL A 8 -4.62 -5.98 6.17
N SER A 9 -4.79 -7.04 5.37
CA SER A 9 -3.73 -7.55 4.50
C SER A 9 -3.27 -6.50 3.48
N LEU A 10 -4.18 -5.68 2.96
CA LEU A 10 -3.87 -4.60 2.04
C LEU A 10 -3.04 -3.50 2.72
N VAL A 11 -3.39 -3.09 3.93
CA VAL A 11 -2.61 -2.09 4.69
C VAL A 11 -1.19 -2.61 4.99
N ILE A 12 -1.07 -3.89 5.37
CA ILE A 12 0.24 -4.53 5.60
C ILE A 12 1.05 -4.56 4.30
N LEU A 13 0.43 -4.90 3.17
CA LEU A 13 1.08 -4.92 1.86
C LEU A 13 1.56 -3.53 1.43
N GLY A 14 0.75 -2.47 1.67
CA GLY A 14 1.14 -1.08 1.40
C GLY A 14 2.38 -0.66 2.19
N ASN A 15 2.48 -1.05 3.46
CA ASN A 15 3.66 -0.80 4.30
C ASN A 15 4.89 -1.61 3.88
N ILE A 16 4.71 -2.87 3.43
CA ILE A 16 5.82 -3.67 2.88
C ILE A 16 6.37 -3.00 1.60
N LEU A 17 5.50 -2.52 0.71
CA LEU A 17 5.92 -1.79 -0.48
C LEU A 17 6.68 -0.50 -0.12
N TYR A 18 6.30 0.18 0.96
CA TYR A 18 7.04 1.35 1.45
C TYR A 18 8.46 0.98 1.89
N LEU A 19 8.63 -0.15 2.58
CA LEU A 19 9.96 -0.65 2.92
C LEU A 19 10.78 -0.98 1.67
N VAL A 20 10.17 -1.64 0.67
CA VAL A 20 10.84 -1.91 -0.61
C VAL A 20 11.28 -0.61 -1.28
N TYR A 21 10.45 0.43 -1.26
CA TYR A 21 10.84 1.77 -1.75
C TYR A 21 12.08 2.32 -1.01
N ILE A 22 12.13 2.24 0.32
CA ILE A 22 13.30 2.72 1.09
C ILE A 22 14.57 1.96 0.72
N PHE A 23 14.48 0.64 0.53
CA PHE A 23 15.64 -0.19 0.21
C PHE A 23 16.10 -0.09 -1.26
N PHE A 24 15.18 0.07 -2.21
CA PHE A 24 15.49 0.13 -3.66
C PHE A 24 15.55 1.55 -4.24
N GLY A 25 15.13 2.57 -3.49
CA GLY A 25 14.99 3.94 -3.97
C GLY A 25 16.30 4.67 -4.29
N TYR A 26 17.44 4.10 -3.91
CA TYR A 26 18.78 4.68 -4.12
C TYR A 26 19.38 4.32 -5.49
N SER A 27 18.59 4.37 -6.57
CA SER A 27 19.10 4.10 -7.92
C SER A 27 19.14 5.38 -8.77
N GLU A 28 20.34 5.87 -9.08
CA GLU A 28 20.66 7.05 -9.92
C GLU A 28 20.31 6.89 -11.41
N SER A 29 19.46 5.91 -11.75
CA SER A 29 19.06 5.65 -13.14
C SER A 29 17.66 6.21 -13.40
N SER A 30 17.40 6.73 -14.59
CA SER A 30 16.07 7.26 -14.95
C SER A 30 14.94 6.22 -14.79
N PHE A 31 15.26 4.94 -14.99
CA PHE A 31 14.31 3.85 -14.73
C PHE A 31 14.11 3.58 -13.23
N GLY A 32 15.18 3.77 -12.44
CA GLY A 32 15.18 3.70 -10.99
C GLY A 32 14.31 4.78 -10.34
N GLU A 33 14.44 6.03 -10.79
CA GLU A 33 13.58 7.14 -10.35
C GLU A 33 12.10 6.89 -10.69
N PHE A 34 11.81 6.44 -11.91
CA PHE A 34 10.44 6.08 -12.32
C PHE A 34 9.87 4.96 -11.45
N THR A 35 10.64 3.88 -11.24
CA THR A 35 10.22 2.73 -10.43
C THR A 35 10.03 3.11 -8.96
N SER A 36 10.88 3.99 -8.44
CA SER A 36 10.79 4.50 -7.07
C SER A 36 9.53 5.34 -6.86
N GLY A 37 9.22 6.25 -7.80
CA GLY A 37 7.98 7.02 -7.79
C GLY A 37 6.75 6.13 -7.91
N LEU A 38 6.80 5.09 -8.76
CA LEU A 38 5.74 4.11 -8.94
C LEU A 38 5.52 3.30 -7.66
N LEU A 39 6.58 2.80 -7.02
CA LEU A 39 6.54 2.06 -5.74
C LEU A 39 5.96 2.93 -4.61
N LEU A 40 6.38 4.19 -4.50
CA LEU A 40 5.84 5.13 -3.53
C LEU A 40 4.34 5.35 -3.75
N GLY A 41 3.94 5.61 -5.01
CA GLY A 41 2.54 5.81 -5.39
C GLY A 41 1.68 4.58 -5.11
N LEU A 42 2.17 3.37 -5.43
CA LEU A 42 1.51 2.11 -5.12
C LEU A 42 1.38 1.89 -3.61
N SER A 43 2.43 2.15 -2.84
CA SER A 43 2.41 2.00 -1.38
C SER A 43 1.31 2.86 -0.75
N VAL A 44 1.28 4.15 -1.08
CA VAL A 44 0.26 5.08 -0.56
C VAL A 44 -1.13 4.68 -1.05
N GLY A 45 -1.27 4.36 -2.33
CA GLY A 45 -2.55 3.97 -2.93
C GLY A 45 -3.15 2.70 -2.31
N ILE A 46 -2.34 1.65 -2.11
CA ILE A 46 -2.76 0.39 -1.51
C ILE A 46 -3.16 0.59 -0.03
N SER A 47 -2.40 1.40 0.72
CA SER A 47 -2.75 1.78 2.09
C SER A 47 -4.08 2.52 2.17
N LEU A 48 -4.33 3.48 1.26
CA LEU A 48 -5.59 4.23 1.18
C LEU A 48 -6.77 3.32 0.88
N ILE A 49 -6.64 2.43 -0.11
CA ILE A 49 -7.67 1.44 -0.46
C ILE A 49 -7.94 0.48 0.71
N GLY A 50 -6.90 0.06 1.44
CA GLY A 50 -7.02 -0.80 2.62
C GLY A 50 -7.80 -0.15 3.75
N ILE A 51 -7.55 1.14 4.02
CA ILE A 51 -8.30 1.93 5.00
C ILE A 51 -9.77 2.12 4.58
N ILE A 52 -10.02 2.45 3.32
CA ILE A 52 -11.39 2.60 2.79
C ILE A 52 -12.17 1.28 2.94
N MET A 53 -11.55 0.13 2.62
CA MET A 53 -12.16 -1.17 2.83
C MET A 53 -12.48 -1.45 4.31
N LEU A 54 -11.59 -1.07 5.23
CA LEU A 54 -11.82 -1.18 6.68
C LEU A 54 -13.01 -0.32 7.12
N ILE A 55 -13.10 0.93 6.65
CA ILE A 55 -14.21 1.84 6.97
C ILE A 55 -15.54 1.30 6.44
N ILE A 56 -15.58 0.83 5.19
CA ILE A 56 -16.78 0.22 4.59
C ILE A 56 -17.20 -1.02 5.37
N TYR A 57 -16.24 -1.85 5.82
CA TYR A 57 -16.52 -3.03 6.62
C TYR A 57 -17.14 -2.65 7.97
N VAL A 58 -16.51 -1.74 8.72
CA VAL A 58 -17.01 -1.28 10.02
C VAL A 58 -18.39 -0.63 9.88
N SER A 59 -18.63 0.11 8.79
CA SER A 59 -19.92 0.75 8.52
C SER A 59 -21.02 -0.23 8.09
N LYS A 60 -20.66 -1.43 7.62
CA LYS A 60 -21.60 -2.52 7.28
C LYS A 60 -21.90 -3.45 8.45
N GLU A 61 -21.01 -3.51 9.43
CA GLU A 61 -21.19 -4.30 10.66
C GLU A 61 -22.03 -3.53 11.69
N LYS A 62 -22.19 -2.20 11.52
CA LYS A 62 -23.21 -1.36 12.15
C LYS A 62 -24.51 -1.38 11.33
#